data_AF-I4CCH5-F1
#
_entry.id   AF-I4CCH5-F1
#
_cell.length_a   1.000
_cell.length_b   1.000
_cell.length_c   1.000
_cell.angle_alpha   90.00
_cell.angle_beta   90.00
_cell.angle_gamma   90.00
#
_symmetry.space_group_name_H-M   'P 1'
#
loop_
_entity.id
_entity.type
_entity.pdbx_description
1 polymer ?
#
loop_
_entity_poly.entity_id
_entity_poly.type
_entity_poly.pdbx_seq_one_letter_code
_entity_poly.pdbx_strand_id
1 'polypeptide(L)'
;MREIIEVVPIDDYRLEIGFGDGERTIVDMKPLMKRKSFQPLMDKALFSQVEIDRKFGGVQWPNGIDVCTDWIEAQSKSYETRNLTRAELISQISNKTKVSKKAVDQVLKSLVGTIRRTLEENREIRIPELGTFSVVQRTGRTIVDFRTGIKIKILPTKAPRFRASKSLKDSIKKSK
;
A
#
# COMPACT_ATOMS: atom_id res chain seq x y z
N MET A 1 19.77 6.86 17.16
CA MET A 1 18.35 7.23 17.09
C MET A 1 18.13 7.93 15.77
N ARG A 2 17.27 7.40 14.90
CA ARG A 2 16.99 8.01 13.60
C ARG A 2 16.11 9.23 13.77
N GLU A 3 16.32 10.25 12.97
CA GLU A 3 15.46 11.44 13.00
C GLU A 3 14.12 11.12 12.34
N ILE A 4 13.01 11.34 13.05
CA ILE A 4 11.67 11.27 12.47
C ILE A 4 11.38 12.60 11.77
N ILE A 5 11.12 12.55 10.47
CA ILE A 5 10.83 13.73 9.65
C ILE A 5 9.37 13.80 9.20
N GLU A 6 8.64 12.68 9.32
CA GLU A 6 7.23 12.58 8.90
C GLU A 6 6.49 11.63 9.85
N VAL A 7 5.29 12.04 10.28
CA VAL A 7 4.35 11.18 11.01
C VAL A 7 2.96 11.38 10.43
N VAL A 8 2.29 10.29 10.07
CA VAL A 8 0.92 10.31 9.54
C VAL A 8 0.08 9.28 10.30
N PRO A 9 -0.98 9.70 11.00
CA PRO A 9 -1.93 8.76 11.57
C PRO A 9 -2.73 8.09 10.46
N ILE A 10 -2.85 6.76 10.55
CA ILE A 10 -3.60 5.94 9.59
C ILE A 10 -4.62 5.05 10.32
N ASP A 11 -5.43 4.31 9.56
CA ASP A 11 -6.47 3.46 10.12
C ASP A 11 -5.95 2.45 11.14
N ASP A 12 -6.81 2.15 12.11
CA ASP A 12 -6.61 1.12 13.13
C ASP A 12 -5.52 1.43 14.18
N TYR A 13 -5.43 2.71 14.60
CA TYR A 13 -4.47 3.19 15.61
C TYR A 13 -3.01 2.92 15.24
N ARG A 14 -2.67 3.15 13.97
CA ARG A 14 -1.31 2.99 13.45
C ARG A 14 -0.75 4.33 13.01
N LEU A 15 0.57 4.44 13.07
CA LEU A 15 1.32 5.60 12.57
C LEU A 15 2.22 5.16 11.43
N GLU A 16 2.18 5.86 10.31
CA GLU A 16 3.25 5.82 9.31
C GLU A 16 4.33 6.83 9.73
N ILE A 17 5.57 6.36 9.84
CA ILE A 17 6.72 7.14 10.29
C ILE A 17 7.74 7.17 9.16
N GLY A 18 8.17 8.36 8.76
CA GLY A 18 9.28 8.57 7.82
C GLY A 18 10.52 9.08 8.55
N PHE A 19 11.67 8.50 8.21
CA PHE A 19 12.96 8.85 8.80
C PHE A 19 13.82 9.67 7.84
N GLY A 20 14.78 10.43 8.38
CA GLY A 20 15.67 11.32 7.62
C GLY A 20 16.57 10.62 6.58
N ASP A 21 16.79 9.31 6.72
CA ASP A 21 17.53 8.48 5.76
C ASP A 21 16.67 7.97 4.59
N GLY A 22 15.38 8.33 4.56
CA GLY A 22 14.43 7.99 3.51
C GLY A 22 13.67 6.68 3.73
N GLU A 23 13.94 5.90 4.78
CA GLU A 23 13.06 4.75 5.06
C GLU A 23 11.77 5.17 5.74
N ARG A 24 10.78 4.28 5.65
CA ARG A 24 9.48 4.44 6.30
C ARG A 24 9.08 3.16 7.01
N THR A 25 8.33 3.29 8.10
CA THR A 25 7.77 2.17 8.83
C THR A 25 6.32 2.44 9.25
N ILE A 26 5.62 1.40 9.66
CA ILE A 26 4.31 1.52 10.29
C ILE A 26 4.38 0.89 11.66
N VAL A 27 3.94 1.64 12.67
CA VAL A 27 3.88 1.18 14.04
C VAL A 27 2.44 1.03 14.49
N ASP A 28 2.13 -0.14 15.07
CA ASP A 28 0.85 -0.40 15.74
C ASP A 28 0.93 0.13 17.18
N MET A 29 0.07 1.08 17.51
CA MET A 29 0.05 1.75 18.82
C MET A 29 -0.83 1.02 19.84
N LYS A 30 -1.65 0.04 19.43
CA LYS A 30 -2.52 -0.72 20.35
C LYS A 30 -1.79 -1.41 21.50
N PRO A 31 -0.57 -1.96 21.33
CA PRO A 31 0.20 -2.50 22.45
C PRO A 31 0.48 -1.46 23.55
N LEU A 32 0.70 -0.19 23.19
CA LEU A 32 0.88 0.90 24.18
C LEU A 32 -0.41 1.25 24.87
N MET A 33 -1.52 1.32 24.12
CA MET A 33 -2.82 1.73 24.66
C MET A 33 -3.35 0.77 25.75
N LYS A 34 -2.80 -0.44 25.88
CA LYS A 34 -3.07 -1.34 27.02
C LYS A 34 -2.58 -0.78 28.35
N ARG A 35 -1.59 0.13 28.34
CA ARG A 35 -1.06 0.81 29.52
C ARG A 35 -1.94 2.02 29.85
N LYS A 36 -2.24 2.22 31.14
CA LYS A 36 -3.14 3.29 31.61
C LYS A 36 -2.78 4.68 31.07
N SER A 37 -1.49 5.02 31.03
CA SER A 37 -1.01 6.33 30.56
C SER A 37 -1.30 6.62 29.08
N PHE A 38 -1.54 5.59 28.27
CA PHE A 38 -1.77 5.70 26.82
C PHE A 38 -3.23 5.45 26.42
N GLN A 39 -4.12 5.11 27.37
CA GLN A 39 -5.54 4.92 27.09
C GLN A 39 -6.24 6.13 26.46
N PRO A 40 -5.87 7.40 26.77
CA PRO A 40 -6.47 8.55 26.09
C PRO A 40 -6.33 8.49 24.56
N LEU A 41 -5.27 7.87 24.03
CA LEU A 41 -5.06 7.72 22.59
C LEU A 41 -6.04 6.74 21.92
N MET A 42 -6.90 6.05 22.67
CA MET A 42 -8.02 5.31 22.11
C MET A 42 -9.11 6.24 21.55
N ASP A 43 -9.12 7.53 21.93
CA ASP A 43 -9.90 8.52 21.23
C ASP A 43 -9.25 8.84 19.88
N LYS A 44 -9.94 8.52 18.79
CA LYS A 44 -9.45 8.75 17.42
C LYS A 44 -9.22 10.24 17.14
N ALA A 45 -10.02 11.13 17.71
CA ALA A 45 -9.87 12.57 17.51
C ALA A 45 -8.56 13.07 18.14
N LEU A 46 -8.23 12.56 19.33
CA LEU A 46 -6.93 12.81 19.94
C LEU A 46 -5.81 12.13 19.14
N PHE A 47 -5.95 10.84 18.80
CA PHE A 47 -4.93 10.08 18.07
C PHE A 47 -4.50 10.75 16.76
N SER A 48 -5.44 11.33 16.01
CA SER A 48 -5.16 12.01 14.74
C SER A 48 -4.36 13.31 14.88
N GLN A 49 -4.22 13.85 16.09
CA GLN A 49 -3.45 15.07 16.38
C GLN A 49 -1.98 14.77 16.71
N VAL A 50 -1.46 13.61 16.29
CA VAL A 50 -0.06 13.25 16.46
C VAL A 50 0.84 14.25 15.72
N GLU A 51 1.91 14.68 16.38
CA GLU A 51 2.91 15.58 15.83
C GLU A 51 4.32 15.07 16.16
N ILE A 52 5.32 15.54 15.43
CA ILE A 52 6.72 15.23 15.70
C ILE A 52 7.17 16.05 16.92
N ASP A 53 7.71 15.39 17.94
CA ASP A 53 8.33 16.10 19.06
C ASP A 53 9.71 16.62 18.63
N ARG A 54 9.76 17.90 18.26
CA ARG A 54 11.02 18.56 17.86
C ARG A 54 11.97 18.85 19.03
N LYS A 55 11.51 18.75 20.28
CA LYS A 55 12.32 19.04 21.46
C LYS A 55 13.07 17.80 21.94
N PHE A 56 12.39 16.66 22.01
CA PHE A 56 12.96 15.42 22.56
C PHE A 56 13.15 14.30 21.53
N GLY A 57 12.67 14.51 20.29
CA GLY A 57 12.61 13.45 19.28
C GLY A 57 11.44 12.50 19.55
N GLY A 58 10.95 11.83 18.51
CA GLY A 58 9.78 10.95 18.61
C GLY A 58 8.49 11.61 18.13
N VAL A 59 7.36 11.20 18.72
CA VAL A 59 6.04 11.75 18.40
C VAL A 59 5.30 12.13 19.69
N GLN A 60 4.45 13.14 19.62
CA GLN A 60 3.69 13.67 20.75
C GLN A 60 2.24 13.98 20.38
N TRP A 61 1.40 14.15 21.40
CA TRP A 61 0.00 14.57 21.29
C TRP A 61 -0.27 15.81 22.17
N PRO A 62 -1.33 16.60 21.87
CA PRO A 62 -1.65 17.84 22.58
C PRO A 62 -1.91 17.66 24.08
N ASN A 63 -2.27 16.45 24.51
CA ASN A 63 -2.50 16.12 25.92
C ASN A 63 -1.20 15.79 26.68
N GLY A 64 -0.03 15.99 26.07
CA GLY A 64 1.27 15.76 26.67
C GLY A 64 1.73 14.30 26.66
N ILE A 65 1.01 13.40 25.99
CA ILE A 65 1.51 12.05 25.75
C ILE A 65 2.59 12.12 24.68
N ASP A 66 3.74 11.51 24.94
CA ASP A 66 4.85 11.37 24.02
C ASP A 66 5.25 9.89 23.86
N VAL A 67 5.87 9.59 22.73
CA VAL A 67 6.43 8.28 22.40
C VAL A 67 7.80 8.50 21.77
N CYS A 68 8.83 7.99 22.44
CA CYS A 68 10.21 8.14 21.98
C CYS A 68 10.49 7.30 20.71
N THR A 69 11.47 7.77 19.93
CA THR A 69 11.92 7.10 18.71
C THR A 69 12.41 5.67 18.97
N ASP A 70 13.09 5.39 20.08
CA ASP A 70 13.61 4.05 20.37
C ASP A 70 12.47 3.02 20.52
N TRP A 71 11.34 3.43 21.11
CA TRP A 71 10.17 2.57 21.19
C TRP A 71 9.54 2.34 19.80
N ILE A 72 9.47 3.39 18.98
CA ILE A 72 9.00 3.33 17.58
C ILE A 72 9.87 2.38 16.78
N GLU A 73 11.20 2.47 16.89
CA GLU A 73 12.17 1.59 16.24
C GLU A 73 12.02 0.14 16.75
N ALA A 74 11.85 -0.08 18.05
CA ALA A 74 11.66 -1.42 18.62
C ALA A 74 10.33 -2.09 18.22
N GLN A 75 9.30 -1.30 17.90
CA GLN A 75 8.03 -1.80 17.37
C GLN A 75 7.92 -1.71 15.85
N SER A 76 8.90 -1.10 15.19
CA SER A 76 8.93 -0.98 13.75
C SER A 76 9.01 -2.39 13.16
N LYS A 77 7.90 -2.82 12.54
CA LYS A 77 8.00 -3.87 11.54
C LYS A 77 8.35 -3.15 10.26
N SER A 78 9.45 -3.54 9.62
CA SER A 78 9.80 -3.06 8.28
C SER A 78 8.55 -3.02 7.41
N TYR A 79 8.35 -1.93 6.65
CA TYR A 79 7.21 -1.72 5.76
C TYR A 79 7.01 -2.86 4.72
N GLU A 80 7.97 -3.78 4.66
CA GLU A 80 7.94 -5.08 4.00
C GLU A 80 6.66 -5.91 4.24
N THR A 81 5.86 -5.62 5.28
CA THR A 81 4.63 -6.39 5.57
C THR A 81 3.38 -5.96 4.75
N ARG A 82 3.45 -5.01 3.81
CA ARG A 82 2.26 -4.64 2.98
C ARG A 82 2.29 -5.15 1.54
N ASN A 83 3.45 -5.54 1.02
CA ASN A 83 3.59 -5.96 -0.35
C ASN A 83 4.03 -7.42 -0.40
N LEU A 84 3.14 -8.30 -0.86
CA LEU A 84 3.51 -9.68 -1.14
C LEU A 84 4.50 -9.70 -2.31
N THR A 85 5.75 -10.05 -2.03
CA THR A 85 6.78 -10.18 -3.06
C THR A 85 6.49 -11.37 -3.97
N ARG A 86 7.11 -11.41 -5.16
CA ARG A 86 6.97 -12.55 -6.08
C ARG A 86 7.41 -13.87 -5.42
N ALA A 87 8.49 -13.84 -4.64
CA ALA A 87 9.03 -15.03 -3.97
C ALA A 87 8.07 -15.59 -2.89
N GLU A 88 7.42 -14.70 -2.16
CA GLU A 88 6.42 -15.08 -1.16
C GLU A 88 5.14 -15.59 -1.83
N LEU A 89 4.67 -14.95 -2.90
CA LEU A 89 3.54 -15.46 -3.70
C LEU A 89 3.81 -16.89 -4.19
N ILE A 90 5.00 -17.14 -4.74
CA ILE A 90 5.42 -18.48 -5.17
C ILE A 90 5.41 -19.47 -4.00
N SER A 91 5.95 -19.06 -2.85
CA SER A 91 5.99 -19.92 -1.66
C SER A 91 4.59 -20.23 -1.11
N GLN A 92 3.68 -19.24 -1.08
CA GLN A 92 2.30 -19.46 -0.64
C GLN A 92 1.52 -20.38 -1.58
N ILE A 93 1.66 -20.21 -2.89
CA ILE A 93 1.01 -21.09 -3.87
C ILE A 93 1.58 -22.50 -3.75
N SER A 94 2.91 -22.64 -3.71
CA SER A 94 3.60 -23.92 -3.56
C SER A 94 3.14 -24.67 -2.32
N ASN A 95 3.01 -24.00 -1.17
CA ASN A 95 2.53 -24.60 0.07
C ASN A 95 1.07 -25.06 -0.02
N LYS A 96 0.20 -24.29 -0.67
CA LYS A 96 -1.23 -24.62 -0.82
C LYS A 96 -1.48 -25.75 -1.83
N THR A 97 -0.73 -25.78 -2.92
CA THR A 97 -0.94 -26.73 -4.03
C THR A 97 -0.01 -27.94 -3.99
N LYS A 98 1.01 -27.93 -3.11
CA LYS A 98 2.09 -28.92 -3.03
C LYS A 98 2.90 -29.06 -4.32
N VAL A 99 2.86 -28.05 -5.19
CA VAL A 99 3.65 -27.98 -6.43
C VAL A 99 5.02 -27.35 -6.13
N SER A 100 6.07 -27.75 -6.85
CA SER A 100 7.41 -27.19 -6.66
C SER A 100 7.47 -25.69 -6.95
N LYS A 101 8.25 -24.94 -6.17
CA LYS A 101 8.42 -23.48 -6.36
C LYS A 101 8.87 -23.11 -7.78
N LYS A 102 9.72 -23.95 -8.40
CA LYS A 102 10.20 -23.78 -9.78
C LYS A 102 9.05 -23.89 -10.79
N ALA A 103 8.18 -24.89 -10.64
CA ALA A 103 7.03 -25.04 -11.52
C ALA A 103 6.02 -23.89 -11.34
N VAL A 104 5.78 -23.44 -10.09
CA VAL A 104 4.91 -22.29 -9.82
C VAL A 104 5.46 -21.01 -10.48
N ASP A 105 6.77 -20.75 -10.38
CA ASP A 105 7.38 -19.59 -11.05
C ASP A 105 7.21 -19.64 -12.57
N GLN A 106 7.41 -20.83 -13.17
CA GLN A 106 7.20 -21.03 -14.60
C GLN A 106 5.75 -20.76 -15.01
N VAL A 107 4.77 -21.29 -14.26
CA VAL A 107 3.33 -21.05 -14.51
C VAL A 107 3.00 -19.56 -14.42
N LEU A 108 3.51 -18.84 -13.41
CA LEU A 108 3.28 -17.40 -13.28
C LEU A 108 3.91 -16.61 -14.43
N LYS A 109 5.11 -16.98 -14.90
CA LYS A 109 5.75 -16.37 -16.08
C LYS A 109 4.89 -16.58 -17.33
N SER A 110 4.44 -17.82 -17.56
CA SER A 110 3.59 -18.16 -18.70
C SER A 110 2.24 -17.43 -18.65
N LEU A 111 1.61 -17.31 -17.47
CA LEU A 111 0.35 -16.57 -17.30
C LEU A 111 0.50 -15.10 -17.73
N VAL A 112 1.53 -14.41 -17.23
CA VAL A 112 1.78 -13.00 -17.57
C VAL A 112 2.07 -12.85 -19.07
N GLY A 113 2.84 -13.77 -19.64
CA GLY A 113 3.12 -13.80 -21.09
C GLY A 113 1.85 -13.95 -21.93
N THR A 114 0.97 -14.88 -21.57
CA THR A 114 -0.32 -15.08 -22.24
C THR A 114 -1.19 -13.84 -22.14
N ILE A 115 -1.29 -13.22 -20.95
CA ILE A 115 -2.08 -11.99 -20.77
C ILE A 115 -1.57 -10.89 -21.68
N ARG A 116 -0.25 -10.67 -21.71
CA ARG A 116 0.38 -9.67 -22.57
C ARG A 116 0.03 -9.89 -24.04
N ARG A 117 0.24 -11.10 -24.56
CA ARG A 117 0.00 -11.43 -25.98
C ARG A 117 -1.46 -11.22 -26.38
N THR A 118 -2.40 -11.66 -25.54
CA THR A 118 -3.83 -11.50 -25.83
C THR A 118 -4.24 -10.02 -25.84
N LEU A 119 -3.66 -9.18 -24.97
CA LEU A 119 -3.91 -7.74 -24.98
C LEU A 119 -3.28 -7.04 -26.20
N GLU A 120 -2.08 -7.46 -26.65
CA GLU A 120 -1.45 -6.95 -27.87
C GLU A 120 -2.34 -7.18 -29.10
N GLU A 121 -3.04 -8.32 -29.14
CA GLU A 121 -4.02 -8.67 -30.17
C GLU A 121 -5.39 -7.96 -30.00
N ASN A 122 -5.52 -7.02 -29.06
CA ASN A 122 -6.77 -6.31 -28.70
C ASN A 122 -7.91 -7.25 -28.26
N ARG A 123 -7.58 -8.43 -27.76
CA ARG A 123 -8.54 -9.37 -27.17
C ARG A 123 -8.64 -9.15 -25.66
N GLU A 124 -9.71 -9.68 -25.06
CA GLU A 124 -9.89 -9.65 -23.61
C GLU A 124 -9.73 -11.04 -22.99
N ILE A 125 -9.28 -11.08 -21.73
CA ILE A 125 -9.19 -12.31 -20.92
C ILE A 125 -10.06 -12.13 -19.70
N ARG A 126 -10.92 -13.12 -19.45
CA ARG A 126 -11.76 -13.20 -18.26
C ARG A 126 -11.24 -14.31 -17.36
N ILE A 127 -10.88 -13.96 -16.13
CA ILE A 127 -10.49 -14.92 -15.09
C ILE A 127 -11.59 -14.89 -14.03
N PRO A 128 -12.41 -15.96 -13.92
CA PRO A 128 -13.45 -16.07 -12.89
C PRO A 128 -12.88 -15.77 -11.50
N GLU A 129 -13.71 -15.20 -10.62
CA GLU A 129 -13.34 -14.75 -9.28
C GLU A 129 -12.30 -13.61 -9.20
N LEU A 130 -11.46 -13.40 -10.21
CA LEU A 130 -10.46 -12.33 -10.24
C LEU A 130 -10.96 -11.08 -10.99
N GLY A 131 -11.26 -11.22 -12.29
CA GLY A 131 -11.70 -10.11 -13.13
C GLY A 131 -11.35 -10.25 -14.61
N THR A 132 -11.47 -9.14 -15.33
CA THR A 132 -11.27 -9.07 -16.78
C THR A 132 -10.12 -8.14 -17.12
N PHE A 133 -9.19 -8.61 -17.95
CA PHE A 133 -8.17 -7.80 -18.60
C PHE A 133 -8.61 -7.47 -20.01
N SER A 134 -8.59 -6.19 -20.38
CA SER A 134 -8.93 -5.73 -21.72
C SER A 134 -8.11 -4.51 -22.13
N VAL A 135 -8.15 -4.17 -23.42
CA VAL A 135 -7.57 -2.92 -23.93
C VAL A 135 -8.66 -1.87 -24.04
N VAL A 136 -8.35 -0.64 -23.61
CA VAL A 136 -9.24 0.52 -23.76
C VAL A 136 -8.58 1.59 -24.58
N GLN A 137 -9.37 2.21 -25.47
CA GLN A 137 -8.96 3.42 -26.16
C GLN A 137 -9.18 4.61 -25.21
N ARG A 138 -8.09 5.28 -24.83
CA ARG A 138 -8.14 6.55 -24.11
C ARG A 138 -8.29 7.67 -25.13
N THR A 139 -9.30 8.51 -24.96
CA THR A 139 -9.49 9.68 -25.81
C THR A 139 -8.36 10.66 -25.60
N GLY A 140 -7.97 11.35 -26.68
CA GLY A 140 -7.00 12.43 -26.58
C GLY A 140 -7.57 13.59 -25.78
N ARG A 141 -6.71 14.29 -25.05
CA ARG A 141 -7.09 15.46 -24.26
C ARG A 141 -5.98 16.49 -24.28
N THR A 142 -6.35 17.75 -24.11
CA THR A 142 -5.37 18.84 -23.97
C THR A 142 -5.21 19.15 -22.50
N ILE A 143 -3.97 19.15 -22.02
CA ILE A 143 -3.61 19.61 -20.69
C ILE A 143 -2.90 20.95 -20.84
N VAL A 144 -3.11 21.86 -19.89
CA VAL A 144 -2.37 23.13 -19.82
C VAL A 144 -1.32 22.96 -18.73
N ASP A 145 -0.05 23.21 -19.06
CA ASP A 145 1.00 23.31 -18.05
C ASP A 145 0.72 24.53 -17.18
N PHE A 146 0.51 24.30 -15.88
CA PHE A 146 0.18 25.36 -14.94
C PHE A 146 1.29 26.41 -14.78
N ARG A 147 2.55 26.04 -15.04
CA ARG A 147 3.71 26.94 -14.87
C ARG A 147 3.94 27.82 -16.08
N THR A 148 3.71 27.29 -17.28
CA THR A 148 4.07 27.95 -18.55
C THR A 148 2.87 28.40 -19.38
N GLY A 149 1.66 27.90 -19.08
CA GLY A 149 0.45 28.14 -19.87
C GLY A 149 0.43 27.42 -21.22
N ILE A 150 1.46 26.63 -21.53
CA ILE A 150 1.57 25.91 -22.81
C ILE A 150 0.54 24.79 -22.85
N LYS A 151 -0.21 24.72 -23.97
CA LYS A 151 -1.16 23.65 -24.24
C LYS A 151 -0.43 22.40 -24.75
N ILE A 152 -0.46 21.32 -23.97
CA ILE A 152 0.10 20.02 -24.32
C ILE A 152 -1.03 19.10 -24.81
N LYS A 153 -0.96 18.68 -26.07
CA LYS A 153 -1.92 17.75 -26.67
C LYS A 153 -1.49 16.30 -26.40
N ILE A 154 -2.33 15.55 -25.67
CA ILE A 154 -2.16 14.11 -25.48
C ILE A 154 -2.97 13.39 -26.56
N LEU A 155 -2.29 12.64 -27.42
CA LEU A 155 -2.94 11.85 -28.46
C LEU A 155 -3.74 10.67 -27.88
N PRO A 156 -4.80 10.20 -28.57
CA PRO A 156 -5.49 8.98 -28.18
C PRO A 156 -4.51 7.80 -28.11
N THR A 157 -4.59 7.03 -27.03
CA THR A 157 -3.69 5.88 -26.80
C THR A 157 -4.47 4.66 -26.37
N LYS A 158 -3.94 3.48 -26.69
CA LYS A 158 -4.43 2.22 -26.13
C LYS A 158 -3.77 1.97 -24.80
N ALA A 159 -4.54 1.52 -23.81
CA ALA A 159 -4.02 1.16 -22.51
C ALA A 159 -4.65 -0.14 -22.01
N PRO A 160 -3.91 -0.98 -21.28
CA PRO A 160 -4.51 -2.10 -20.57
C PRO A 160 -5.43 -1.58 -19.46
N ARG A 161 -6.54 -2.29 -19.25
CA ARG A 161 -7.50 -2.08 -18.17
C ARG A 161 -7.74 -3.41 -17.49
N PHE A 162 -7.69 -3.42 -16.16
CA PHE A 162 -8.21 -4.49 -15.33
C PHE A 162 -9.55 -4.08 -14.72
N ARG A 163 -10.55 -4.93 -14.84
CA ARG A 163 -11.85 -4.77 -14.19
C ARG A 163 -12.04 -5.91 -13.19
N ALA A 164 -11.96 -5.59 -11.90
CA ALA A 164 -12.15 -6.58 -10.84
C ALA A 164 -13.56 -7.20 -10.89
N SER A 165 -13.63 -8.50 -10.61
CA SER A 165 -14.89 -9.26 -10.52
C SER A 165 -15.79 -8.71 -9.41
N LYS A 166 -17.08 -9.05 -9.45
CA LYS A 166 -18.00 -8.70 -8.37
C LYS A 166 -17.59 -9.40 -7.07
N SER A 167 -17.27 -10.69 -7.13
CA SER A 167 -16.88 -11.47 -5.95
C SER A 167 -15.62 -10.94 -5.28
N LEU A 168 -14.62 -10.49 -6.06
CA LEU A 168 -13.41 -9.85 -5.51
C LEU A 168 -13.71 -8.50 -4.85
N LYS A 169 -14.62 -7.70 -5.44
CA LYS A 169 -15.04 -6.43 -4.81
C LYS A 169 -15.82 -6.67 -3.52
N ASP A 170 -16.67 -7.68 -3.51
CA ASP A 170 -17.53 -8.00 -2.38
C ASP A 170 -16.71 -8.59 -1.21
N SER A 171 -15.69 -9.42 -1.50
CA SER A 171 -14.79 -9.95 -0.45
C SER A 171 -14.01 -8.86 0.28
N ILE A 172 -13.62 -7.79 -0.43
CA ILE A 172 -12.94 -6.63 0.16
C ILE A 172 -13.90 -5.80 1.02
N LYS A 173 -15.15 -5.58 0.55
CA LYS A 173 -16.14 -4.78 1.29
C LYS A 173 -16.63 -5.43 2.58
N LYS A 174 -16.66 -6.77 2.63
CA LYS A 174 -17.15 -7.55 3.79
C LYS A 174 -16.14 -7.66 4.94
N SER A 175 -14.88 -7.31 4.71
CA SER A 175 -13.87 -7.23 5.77
C SER A 175 -14.01 -5.89 6.51
N LYS A 176 -14.96 -5.80 7.43
CA LYS A 176 -15.12 -4.70 8.39
C LYS A 176 -15.25 -5.24 9.80
#